data_AF-A0A0A9WSN0-F1
#
_entry.id   AF-A0A0A9WSN0-F1
#
_cell.length_a   1.000
_cell.length_b   1.000
_cell.length_c   1.000
_cell.angle_alpha   90.00
_cell.angle_beta   90.00
_cell.angle_gamma   90.00
#
_symmetry.space_group_name_H-M   'P 1'
#
loop_
_entity.id
_entity.type
_entity.pdbx_description
1 polymer ?
#
loop_
_entity_poly.entity_id
_entity_poly.type
_entity_poly.pdbx_seq_one_letter_code
_entity_poly.pdbx_strand_id
1 'polypeptide(L)'
;MFQILHTAMSQYVPALTLSQATGWPVFPLACVLSLICFAYTASGGLKAVAWADSFQALVFMTTAFAITITGTLIVGGPTEVWHRGVEGSRLELFNFDSFLTKRYNTPNLIVGGICMLSHNYLSPSFHQRVASMPTLGTARQVVIWSSIFAGIFMSATFLAGIMIYAYFAGCDPVLAKKGIESHSTILPYFVKQISNVLPGIEGLFLSGVVAAGLSTTTSCWNTVACTIYEDFFVPAMREKVQKKTALRILTGIVLFISLLSTSFILVIQNVSSIQEATLSVKSFTLSMLFILNN
;
A
#
# COMPACT_ATOMS: atom_id res chain seq x y z
N MET A 1 -3.75 -8.58 -16.88
CA MET A 1 -4.02 -9.62 -15.86
C MET A 1 -3.28 -9.35 -14.54
N PHE A 2 -1.95 -9.19 -14.52
CA PHE A 2 -1.16 -8.91 -13.31
C PHE A 2 -1.68 -7.73 -12.47
N GLN A 3 -1.88 -6.55 -13.09
CA GLN A 3 -2.34 -5.37 -12.37
C GLN A 3 -3.73 -5.56 -11.73
N ILE A 4 -4.57 -6.42 -12.33
CA ILE A 4 -5.92 -6.75 -11.84
C ILE A 4 -5.81 -7.63 -10.59
N LEU A 5 -4.91 -8.62 -10.59
CA LEU A 5 -4.61 -9.43 -9.40
C LEU A 5 -4.02 -8.58 -8.28
N HIS A 6 -3.05 -7.71 -8.59
CA HIS A 6 -2.50 -6.77 -7.61
C HIS A 6 -3.59 -5.87 -7.00
N THR A 7 -4.52 -5.38 -7.82
CA THR A 7 -5.63 -4.55 -7.36
C THR A 7 -6.57 -5.31 -6.44
N ALA A 8 -6.92 -6.55 -6.78
CA ALA A 8 -7.76 -7.40 -5.93
C ALA A 8 -7.09 -7.68 -4.57
N MET A 9 -5.77 -7.87 -4.54
CA MET A 9 -5.00 -8.00 -3.30
C MET A 9 -5.00 -6.71 -2.47
N SER A 10 -4.79 -5.55 -3.11
CA SER A 10 -4.84 -4.24 -2.44
C SER A 10 -6.21 -3.92 -1.85
N GLN A 11 -7.29 -4.42 -2.46
CA GLN A 11 -8.66 -4.28 -1.95
C GLN A 11 -8.98 -5.30 -0.85
N TYR A 12 -8.39 -6.50 -0.90
CA TYR A 12 -8.62 -7.55 0.09
C TYR A 12 -8.09 -7.18 1.48
N VAL A 13 -6.90 -6.59 1.57
CA VAL A 13 -6.27 -6.21 2.85
C VAL A 13 -7.14 -5.29 3.73
N PRO A 14 -7.67 -4.15 3.23
CA PRO A 14 -8.55 -3.30 4.03
C PRO A 14 -9.90 -3.97 4.35
N ALA A 15 -10.44 -4.77 3.43
CA ALA A 15 -11.67 -5.53 3.67
C ALA A 15 -11.51 -6.59 4.76
N LEU A 16 -10.37 -7.29 4.78
CA LEU A 16 -10.01 -8.25 5.82
C LEU A 16 -9.84 -7.55 7.18
N THR A 17 -9.16 -6.41 7.20
CA THR A 17 -8.93 -5.65 8.43
C THR A 17 -10.25 -5.14 9.02
N LEU A 18 -11.17 -4.63 8.19
CA LEU A 18 -12.51 -4.25 8.61
C LEU A 18 -13.34 -5.46 9.06
N SER A 19 -13.22 -6.59 8.39
CA SER A 19 -13.89 -7.84 8.77
C SER A 19 -13.47 -8.31 10.16
N GLN A 20 -12.18 -8.23 10.47
CA GLN A 20 -11.65 -8.59 11.80
C GLN A 20 -12.13 -7.64 12.91
N ALA A 21 -12.35 -6.36 12.61
CA ALA A 21 -12.85 -5.39 13.58
C ALA A 21 -14.37 -5.44 13.77
N THR A 22 -15.13 -5.67 12.69
CA THR A 22 -16.61 -5.61 12.70
C THR A 22 -17.29 -6.96 12.83
N GLY A 23 -16.57 -8.06 12.55
CA GLY A 23 -17.13 -9.42 12.45
C GLY A 23 -17.91 -9.69 11.16
N TRP A 24 -17.99 -8.72 10.23
CA TRP A 24 -18.69 -8.90 8.96
C TRP A 24 -17.88 -9.73 7.96
N PRO A 25 -18.51 -10.50 7.06
CA PRO A 25 -17.80 -11.23 6.01
C PRO A 25 -17.01 -10.29 5.08
N VAL A 26 -15.84 -10.75 4.62
CA VAL A 26 -14.90 -9.94 3.83
C VAL A 26 -15.48 -9.50 2.49
N PHE A 27 -16.21 -10.39 1.79
CA PHE A 27 -16.69 -10.11 0.44
C PHE A 27 -17.69 -8.94 0.37
N PRO A 28 -18.75 -8.87 1.21
CA PRO A 28 -19.63 -7.70 1.24
C PRO A 28 -18.91 -6.38 1.57
N LEU A 29 -17.95 -6.40 2.50
CA LEU A 29 -17.13 -5.22 2.82
C LEU A 29 -16.30 -4.78 1.61
N ALA A 30 -15.69 -5.73 0.91
CA ALA A 30 -14.94 -5.44 -0.31
C ALA A 30 -15.83 -4.83 -1.40
N CYS A 31 -17.07 -5.31 -1.57
CA CYS A 31 -18.04 -4.72 -2.49
C CYS A 31 -18.38 -3.27 -2.13
N VAL A 32 -18.62 -2.98 -0.86
CA VAL A 32 -18.92 -1.62 -0.38
C VAL A 32 -17.73 -0.69 -0.65
N LEU A 33 -16.51 -1.10 -0.30
CA LEU A 33 -15.30 -0.33 -0.56
C LEU A 33 -15.11 -0.07 -2.06
N SER A 34 -15.33 -1.09 -2.90
CA SER A 34 -15.24 -0.94 -4.35
C SER A 34 -16.27 0.02 -4.92
N LEU A 35 -17.51 -0.04 -4.42
CA LEU A 35 -18.58 0.86 -4.85
C LEU A 35 -18.23 2.32 -4.51
N ILE A 36 -17.69 2.57 -3.31
CA ILE A 36 -17.24 3.90 -2.90
C ILE A 36 -16.11 4.39 -3.82
N CYS A 37 -15.10 3.55 -4.06
CA CYS A 37 -14.01 3.85 -5.01
C CYS A 37 -14.53 4.20 -6.40
N PHE A 38 -15.41 3.37 -6.93
CA PHE A 38 -16.00 3.58 -8.24
C PHE A 38 -16.79 4.88 -8.30
N ALA A 39 -17.59 5.20 -7.27
CA ALA A 39 -18.44 6.39 -7.26
C ALA A 39 -17.63 7.70 -7.38
N TYR A 40 -16.52 7.84 -6.64
CA TYR A 40 -15.69 9.04 -6.76
C TYR A 40 -14.82 9.04 -8.03
N THR A 41 -14.40 7.88 -8.53
CA THR A 41 -13.70 7.79 -9.83
C THR A 41 -14.64 8.14 -10.98
N ALA A 42 -15.89 7.69 -10.96
CA ALA A 42 -16.88 7.94 -12.00
C ALA A 42 -17.33 9.41 -12.03
N SER A 43 -17.47 10.06 -10.87
CA SER A 43 -17.99 11.43 -10.78
C SER A 43 -16.98 12.51 -11.19
N GLY A 44 -15.68 12.32 -10.95
CA GLY A 44 -14.68 13.35 -11.25
C GLY A 44 -13.40 12.90 -11.94
N GLY A 45 -13.33 11.63 -12.38
CA GLY A 45 -12.21 11.08 -13.14
C GLY A 45 -10.86 11.22 -12.42
N LEU A 46 -9.79 11.37 -13.21
CA LEU A 46 -8.41 11.55 -12.72
C LEU A 46 -8.26 12.66 -11.67
N LYS A 47 -9.00 13.77 -11.80
CA LYS A 47 -8.91 14.90 -10.87
C LYS A 47 -9.52 14.58 -9.51
N ALA A 48 -10.69 13.95 -9.47
CA ALA A 48 -11.29 13.53 -8.21
C ALA A 48 -10.47 12.44 -7.53
N VAL A 49 -9.93 11.49 -8.30
CA VAL A 49 -9.02 10.46 -7.77
C VAL A 49 -7.80 11.10 -7.13
N ALA A 50 -7.16 12.08 -7.77
CA ALA A 50 -5.99 12.77 -7.19
C ALA A 50 -6.31 13.51 -5.87
N TRP A 51 -7.50 14.13 -5.76
CA TRP A 51 -7.95 14.76 -4.51
C TRP A 51 -8.25 13.74 -3.41
N ALA A 52 -8.92 12.63 -3.77
CA ALA A 52 -9.19 11.54 -2.84
C ALA A 52 -7.88 10.91 -2.33
N ASP A 53 -6.93 10.64 -3.23
CA ASP A 53 -5.60 10.12 -2.90
C ASP A 53 -4.84 11.06 -1.95
N SER A 54 -4.94 12.37 -2.17
CA SER A 54 -4.28 13.38 -1.31
C SER A 54 -4.86 13.37 0.11
N PHE A 55 -6.19 13.29 0.23
CA PHE A 55 -6.85 13.17 1.54
C PHE A 55 -6.53 11.83 2.22
N GLN A 56 -6.54 10.73 1.47
CA GLN A 56 -6.22 9.40 1.98
C GLN A 56 -4.76 9.31 2.45
N ALA A 57 -3.83 9.93 1.74
CA ALA A 57 -2.43 10.03 2.17
C ALA A 57 -2.30 10.81 3.49
N LEU A 58 -3.05 11.90 3.65
CA LEU A 58 -3.08 12.65 4.92
C LEU A 58 -3.61 11.79 6.07
N VAL A 59 -4.74 11.11 5.90
CA VAL A 59 -5.32 10.22 6.92
C VAL A 59 -4.36 9.08 7.27
N PHE A 60 -3.69 8.50 6.28
CA PHE A 60 -2.74 7.43 6.50
C PHE A 60 -1.50 7.92 7.26
N MET A 61 -0.96 9.09 6.91
CA MET A 61 0.16 9.69 7.64
C MET A 61 -0.21 10.03 9.08
N THR A 62 -1.35 10.68 9.32
CA THR A 62 -1.79 11.03 10.68
C THR A 62 -1.99 9.78 11.53
N THR A 63 -2.53 8.71 10.95
CA THR A 63 -2.66 7.39 11.59
C THR A 63 -1.31 6.83 11.99
N ALA A 64 -0.34 6.81 11.07
CA ALA A 64 1.01 6.28 11.34
C ALA A 64 1.71 7.06 12.46
N PHE A 65 1.65 8.39 12.44
CA PHE A 65 2.22 9.23 13.49
C PHE A 65 1.51 9.06 14.83
N ALA A 66 0.18 9.06 14.85
CA ALA A 66 -0.60 8.91 16.08
C ALA A 66 -0.30 7.58 16.79
N ILE A 67 -0.24 6.48 16.04
CA ILE A 67 0.09 5.15 16.60
C ILE A 67 1.52 5.13 17.13
N THR A 68 2.48 5.68 16.38
CA THR A 68 3.90 5.70 16.78
C THR A 68 4.12 6.55 18.03
N ILE A 69 3.52 7.74 18.09
CA ILE A 69 3.63 8.65 19.24
C ILE A 69 2.99 8.03 20.47
N THR A 70 1.74 7.55 20.34
CA THR A 70 1.02 6.94 21.46
C THR A 70 1.76 5.72 22.00
N GLY A 71 2.24 4.85 21.12
CA GLY A 71 3.03 3.69 21.51
C GLY A 71 4.34 4.06 22.21
N THR A 72 5.04 5.08 21.71
CA THR A 72 6.26 5.59 22.33
C THR A 72 6.01 6.12 23.74
N LEU A 73 4.90 6.83 23.95
CA LEU A 73 4.51 7.34 25.27
C LEU A 73 4.21 6.19 26.25
N ILE A 74 3.52 5.14 25.79
CA ILE A 74 3.18 3.98 26.64
C ILE A 74 4.43 3.18 27.04
N VAL A 75 5.42 3.06 26.15
CA VAL A 75 6.68 2.37 26.45
C VAL A 75 7.52 3.10 27.52
N GLY A 76 7.31 4.40 27.72
CA GLY A 76 8.08 5.24 28.65
C GLY A 76 8.89 6.35 27.98
N GLY A 77 8.63 6.61 26.69
CA GLY A 77 9.27 7.68 25.93
C GLY A 77 10.26 7.19 24.87
N PRO A 78 10.78 8.10 24.02
CA PRO A 78 11.64 7.75 22.89
C PRO A 78 12.98 7.15 23.32
N THR A 79 13.51 7.59 24.47
CA THR A 79 14.77 7.06 25.02
C THR A 79 14.65 5.58 25.38
N GLU A 80 13.53 5.18 25.98
CA GLU A 80 13.28 3.79 26.37
C GLU A 80 13.08 2.90 25.14
N VAL A 81 12.36 3.40 24.12
CA VAL A 81 12.21 2.70 22.84
C VAL A 81 13.58 2.46 22.18
N TRP A 82 14.45 3.47 22.18
CA TRP A 82 15.80 3.34 21.65
C TRP A 82 16.63 2.34 22.46
N HIS A 83 16.61 2.46 23.79
CA HIS A 83 17.36 1.59 24.69
C HIS A 83 17.00 0.12 24.51
N ARG A 84 15.70 -0.22 24.52
CA ARG A 84 15.21 -1.58 24.26
C ARG A 84 15.53 -2.07 22.85
N GLY A 85 15.54 -1.17 21.86
CA GLY A 85 15.94 -1.50 20.48
C GLY A 85 17.41 -1.89 20.37
N VAL A 86 18.28 -1.25 21.15
CA VAL A 86 19.72 -1.58 21.23
C VAL A 86 19.93 -2.89 21.99
N GLU A 87 19.33 -3.04 23.18
CA GLU A 87 19.41 -4.27 23.98
C GLU A 87 18.92 -5.50 23.22
N GLY A 88 17.88 -5.32 22.39
CA GLY A 88 17.31 -6.36 21.55
C GLY A 88 18.09 -6.72 20.30
N SER A 89 19.26 -6.10 20.06
CA SER A 89 20.05 -6.21 18.82
C SER A 89 19.21 -5.96 17.55
N ARG A 90 18.20 -5.08 17.62
CA ARG A 90 17.33 -4.74 16.47
C ARG A 90 17.81 -3.53 15.69
N LEU A 91 18.78 -2.78 16.23
CA LEU A 91 19.38 -1.59 15.64
C LEU A 91 20.74 -1.84 14.98
N GLU A 92 21.00 -3.06 14.51
CA GLU A 92 22.21 -3.39 13.73
C GLU A 92 22.13 -2.81 12.31
N LEU A 93 22.36 -1.51 12.18
CA LEU A 93 22.27 -0.78 10.90
C LEU A 93 23.42 -1.13 9.93
N PHE A 94 24.56 -1.58 10.46
CA PHE A 94 25.79 -1.84 9.70
C PHE A 94 26.23 -3.29 9.85
N ASN A 95 25.53 -4.20 9.16
CA ASN A 95 25.93 -5.58 9.03
C ASN A 95 26.39 -5.86 7.59
N PHE A 96 27.72 -5.94 7.41
CA PHE A 96 28.37 -6.17 6.11
C PHE A 96 28.73 -7.64 5.85
N ASP A 97 27.98 -8.58 6.43
CA ASP A 97 28.13 -10.00 6.13
C ASP A 97 27.83 -10.32 4.66
N SER A 98 28.39 -11.43 4.16
CA SER A 98 28.33 -11.85 2.75
C SER A 98 26.93 -11.75 2.11
N PHE A 99 26.87 -11.18 0.90
CA PHE A 99 25.67 -10.90 0.10
C PHE A 99 24.74 -12.11 -0.10
N LEU A 100 25.32 -13.32 -0.23
CA LEU A 100 24.59 -14.53 -0.66
C LEU A 100 23.99 -15.36 0.48
N THR A 101 24.44 -15.17 1.73
CA THR A 101 24.13 -16.12 2.82
C THR A 101 23.04 -15.62 3.77
N LYS A 102 22.87 -14.29 3.91
CA LYS A 102 21.88 -13.69 4.84
C LYS A 102 20.79 -12.95 4.09
N ARG A 103 19.52 -13.21 4.47
CA ARG A 103 18.33 -12.58 3.88
C ARG A 103 18.26 -11.06 4.11
N TYR A 104 18.80 -10.59 5.23
CA TYR A 104 18.85 -9.17 5.60
C TYR A 104 20.27 -8.81 6.04
N ASN A 105 20.98 -8.05 5.21
CA ASN A 105 22.27 -7.40 5.50
C ASN A 105 22.29 -6.02 4.82
N THR A 106 23.23 -5.15 5.18
CA THR A 106 23.27 -3.76 4.69
C THR A 106 23.36 -3.69 3.15
N PRO A 107 24.19 -4.50 2.46
CA PRO A 107 24.21 -4.52 0.99
C PRO A 107 22.89 -4.98 0.34
N ASN A 108 22.24 -6.03 0.85
CA ASN A 108 20.96 -6.52 0.32
C ASN A 108 19.84 -5.51 0.54
N LEU A 109 19.86 -4.78 1.66
CA LEU A 109 18.92 -3.69 1.93
C LEU A 109 19.12 -2.50 0.99
N ILE A 110 20.37 -2.14 0.68
CA ILE A 110 20.66 -1.07 -0.28
C ILE A 110 20.19 -1.47 -1.69
N VAL A 111 20.58 -2.66 -2.16
CA VAL A 111 20.18 -3.15 -3.49
C VAL A 111 18.67 -3.32 -3.57
N GLY A 112 18.05 -3.96 -2.58
CA GLY A 112 16.61 -4.13 -2.50
C GLY A 112 15.85 -2.81 -2.44
N GLY A 113 16.36 -1.83 -1.68
CA GLY A 113 15.82 -0.48 -1.60
C GLY A 113 15.86 0.24 -2.94
N ILE A 114 16.99 0.18 -3.65
CA ILE A 114 17.13 0.75 -5.00
C ILE A 114 16.14 0.07 -5.96
N CYS A 115 16.10 -1.26 -6.00
CA CYS A 115 15.17 -1.99 -6.86
C CYS A 115 13.70 -1.64 -6.57
N MET A 116 13.33 -1.50 -5.29
CA MET A 116 11.98 -1.10 -4.87
C MET A 116 11.65 0.33 -5.30
N LEU A 117 12.57 1.28 -5.12
CA LEU A 117 12.40 2.66 -5.57
C LEU A 117 12.26 2.71 -7.10
N SER A 118 13.15 2.04 -7.83
CA SER A 118 13.09 1.95 -9.29
C SER A 118 11.75 1.39 -9.75
N HIS A 119 11.24 0.33 -9.11
CA HIS A 119 9.93 -0.23 -9.43
C HIS A 119 8.80 0.79 -9.25
N ASN A 120 8.81 1.57 -8.16
CA ASN A 120 7.78 2.57 -7.90
C ASN A 120 7.78 3.70 -8.95
N TYR A 121 8.97 4.18 -9.36
CA TYR A 121 9.08 5.26 -10.36
C TYR A 121 8.85 4.77 -11.79
N LEU A 122 9.21 3.53 -12.11
CA LEU A 122 8.92 2.89 -13.40
C LEU A 122 7.48 2.43 -13.53
N SER A 123 6.69 2.48 -12.44
CA SER A 123 5.30 2.07 -12.49
C SER A 123 4.51 2.94 -13.48
N PRO A 124 3.62 2.33 -14.30
CA PRO A 124 2.78 3.09 -15.24
C PRO A 124 1.90 4.13 -14.52
N SER A 125 1.49 3.85 -13.29
CA SER A 125 0.71 4.79 -12.46
C SER A 125 1.48 6.05 -12.11
N PHE A 126 2.78 5.94 -11.81
CA PHE A 126 3.63 7.09 -11.56
C PHE A 126 3.89 7.87 -12.84
N HIS A 127 4.22 7.18 -13.94
CA HIS A 127 4.44 7.80 -15.25
C HIS A 127 3.24 8.62 -15.72
N GLN A 128 2.02 8.08 -15.59
CA GLN A 128 0.79 8.80 -15.96
C GLN A 128 0.61 10.10 -15.17
N ARG A 129 0.92 10.09 -13.86
CA ARG A 129 0.83 11.29 -13.02
C ARG A 129 1.85 12.34 -13.42
N VAL A 130 3.08 11.93 -13.70
CA VAL A 130 4.15 12.85 -14.13
C VAL A 130 3.87 13.40 -15.54
N ALA A 131 3.40 12.58 -16.47
CA ALA A 131 3.04 12.99 -17.82
C ALA A 131 1.84 13.95 -17.87
N SER A 132 1.00 13.95 -16.84
CA SER A 132 -0.15 14.87 -16.73
C SER A 132 0.24 16.27 -16.24
N MET A 133 1.51 16.53 -15.97
CA MET A 133 2.00 17.82 -15.47
C MET A 133 2.14 18.85 -16.61
N PRO A 134 1.86 20.14 -16.35
CA PRO A 134 1.84 21.17 -17.39
C PRO A 134 3.24 21.50 -17.94
N THR A 135 4.30 21.32 -17.13
CA THR A 135 5.68 21.63 -17.52
C THR A 135 6.68 20.61 -16.98
N LEU A 136 7.82 20.49 -17.63
CA LEU A 136 8.93 19.65 -17.15
C LEU A 136 9.46 20.10 -15.78
N GLY A 137 9.47 21.41 -15.51
CA GLY A 137 9.85 21.96 -14.21
C GLY A 137 8.93 21.48 -13.08
N THR A 138 7.61 21.54 -13.30
CA THR A 138 6.62 21.01 -12.34
C THR A 138 6.73 19.50 -12.17
N ALA A 139 6.94 18.76 -13.26
CA ALA A 139 7.17 17.32 -13.20
C ALA A 139 8.38 16.96 -12.33
N ARG A 140 9.51 17.67 -12.50
CA ARG A 140 10.73 17.46 -11.68
C ARG A 140 10.48 17.75 -10.20
N GLN A 141 9.75 18.83 -9.88
CA GLN A 141 9.40 19.15 -8.50
C GLN A 141 8.52 18.07 -7.87
N VAL A 142 7.51 17.56 -8.60
CA VAL A 142 6.65 16.47 -8.12
C VAL A 142 7.46 15.22 -7.78
N VAL A 143 8.40 14.83 -8.65
CA VAL A 143 9.29 13.69 -8.39
C VAL A 143 10.10 13.92 -7.11
N ILE A 144 10.75 15.08 -6.98
CA ILE A 144 11.57 15.40 -5.79
C ILE A 144 10.74 15.37 -4.50
N TRP A 145 9.58 16.03 -4.47
CA TRP A 145 8.72 16.04 -3.30
C TRP A 145 8.20 14.63 -2.98
N SER A 146 7.81 13.86 -3.99
CA SER A 146 7.36 12.47 -3.78
C SER A 146 8.44 11.59 -3.15
N SER A 147 9.71 11.77 -3.54
CA SER A 147 10.85 11.07 -2.94
C SER A 147 11.05 11.46 -1.48
N ILE A 148 10.96 12.74 -1.16
CA ILE A 148 11.11 13.25 0.22
C ILE A 148 10.01 12.68 1.12
N PHE A 149 8.75 12.76 0.68
CA PHE A 149 7.61 12.23 1.43
C PHE A 149 7.71 10.71 1.62
N ALA A 150 8.13 9.97 0.59
CA ALA A 150 8.36 8.53 0.70
C ALA A 150 9.46 8.20 1.72
N GLY A 151 10.56 8.98 1.73
CA GLY A 151 11.65 8.81 2.70
C GLY A 151 11.23 9.08 4.15
N ILE A 152 10.46 10.15 4.37
CA ILE A 152 9.88 10.46 5.70
C ILE A 152 8.96 9.32 6.13
N PHE A 153 8.10 8.85 5.23
CA PHE A 153 7.15 7.78 5.53
C PHE A 153 7.86 6.47 5.86
N MET A 154 8.85 6.05 5.07
CA MET A 154 9.66 4.85 5.37
C MET A 154 10.33 4.96 6.74
N SER A 155 10.92 6.12 7.06
CA SER A 155 11.55 6.36 8.36
C SER A 155 10.55 6.25 9.51
N ALA A 156 9.36 6.81 9.35
CA ALA A 156 8.29 6.70 10.34
C ALA A 156 7.84 5.25 10.55
N THR A 157 7.69 4.46 9.49
CA THR A 157 7.32 3.04 9.60
C THR A 157 8.41 2.20 10.25
N PHE A 158 9.69 2.52 10.02
CA PHE A 158 10.81 1.87 10.70
C PHE A 158 10.79 2.15 12.21
N LEU A 159 10.60 3.41 12.59
CA LEU A 159 10.45 3.80 14.00
C LEU A 159 9.23 3.13 14.65
N ALA A 160 8.10 3.03 13.93
CA ALA A 160 6.92 2.31 14.39
C ALA A 160 7.24 0.83 14.65
N GLY A 161 8.02 0.19 13.78
CA GLY A 161 8.46 -1.20 13.95
C GLY A 161 9.31 -1.41 15.22
N ILE A 162 10.28 -0.52 15.47
CA ILE A 162 11.10 -0.56 16.69
C ILE A 162 10.24 -0.30 17.94
N MET A 163 9.31 0.66 17.86
CA MET A 163 8.38 0.96 18.95
C MET A 163 7.53 -0.28 19.31
N ILE A 164 6.96 -0.97 18.32
CA ILE A 164 6.17 -2.19 18.55
C ILE A 164 7.05 -3.28 19.18
N TYR A 165 8.29 -3.43 18.71
CA TYR A 165 9.26 -4.33 19.32
C TYR A 165 9.52 -3.97 20.79
N ALA A 166 9.78 -2.70 21.09
CA ALA A 166 10.05 -2.21 22.44
C ALA A 166 8.85 -2.38 23.39
N TYR A 167 7.63 -2.28 22.87
CA TYR A 167 6.40 -2.54 23.63
C TYR A 167 6.26 -4.01 24.03
N PHE A 168 6.60 -4.94 23.13
CA PHE A 168 6.57 -6.38 23.40
C PHE A 168 7.88 -6.95 23.95
N ALA A 169 8.87 -6.11 24.26
CA ALA A 169 10.12 -6.52 24.86
C ALA A 169 9.84 -7.23 26.20
N GLY A 170 10.20 -8.52 26.28
CA GLY A 170 9.99 -9.37 27.46
C GLY A 170 8.73 -10.24 27.45
N CYS A 171 7.76 -10.00 26.57
CA CYS A 171 6.59 -10.88 26.39
C CYS A 171 6.17 -10.90 24.92
N ASP A 172 6.84 -11.74 24.11
CA ASP A 172 6.52 -11.87 22.69
C ASP A 172 5.14 -12.54 22.52
N PRO A 173 4.13 -11.82 21.99
CA PRO A 173 2.78 -12.33 21.86
C PRO A 173 2.67 -13.46 20.81
N VAL A 174 3.61 -13.51 19.86
CA VAL A 174 3.69 -14.56 18.81
C VAL A 174 4.21 -15.86 19.43
N LEU A 175 5.28 -15.79 20.23
CA LEU A 175 5.82 -16.97 20.92
C LEU A 175 4.90 -17.45 22.05
N ALA A 176 4.19 -16.53 22.70
CA ALA A 176 3.22 -16.85 23.75
C ALA A 176 1.90 -17.45 23.23
N LYS A 177 1.75 -17.65 21.89
CA LYS A 177 0.54 -18.17 21.23
C LYS A 177 -0.77 -17.48 21.68
N LYS A 178 -0.72 -16.17 21.95
CA LYS A 178 -1.90 -15.39 22.37
C LYS A 178 -2.80 -15.01 21.18
N GLY A 179 -3.09 -15.97 20.30
CA GLY A 179 -3.96 -15.78 19.14
C GLY A 179 -3.33 -15.06 17.93
N ILE A 180 -1.99 -15.00 17.86
CA ILE A 180 -1.25 -14.43 16.72
C ILE A 180 -0.37 -15.53 16.12
N GLU A 181 -0.63 -15.89 14.86
CA GLU A 181 0.13 -16.94 14.15
C GLU A 181 1.30 -16.37 13.32
N SER A 182 1.31 -15.06 13.05
CA SER A 182 2.32 -14.42 12.19
C SER A 182 2.67 -13.00 12.63
N HIS A 183 3.96 -12.66 12.51
CA HIS A 183 4.49 -11.32 12.73
C HIS A 183 3.83 -10.23 11.86
N SER A 184 3.18 -10.59 10.73
CA SER A 184 2.44 -9.64 9.89
C SER A 184 1.18 -9.07 10.56
N THR A 185 0.67 -9.71 11.62
CA THR A 185 -0.54 -9.29 12.34
C THR A 185 -0.26 -8.61 13.67
N ILE A 186 1.02 -8.34 13.97
CA ILE A 186 1.45 -7.74 15.25
C ILE A 186 0.98 -6.30 15.43
N LEU A 187 0.94 -5.51 14.35
CA LEU A 187 0.50 -4.12 14.39
C LEU A 187 -1.01 -3.99 14.70
N PRO A 188 -1.92 -4.69 14.00
CA PRO A 188 -3.33 -4.75 14.39
C PRO A 188 -3.54 -5.18 15.85
N TYR A 189 -2.79 -6.19 16.31
CA TYR A 189 -2.87 -6.65 17.70
C TYR A 189 -2.41 -5.60 18.70
N PHE A 190 -1.30 -4.91 18.42
CA PHE A 190 -0.81 -3.79 19.22
C PHE A 190 -1.87 -2.69 19.35
N VAL A 191 -2.46 -2.27 18.22
CA VAL A 191 -3.53 -1.26 18.20
C VAL A 191 -4.72 -1.70 19.06
N LYS A 192 -5.10 -2.97 19.00
CA LYS A 192 -6.19 -3.53 19.83
C LYS A 192 -5.86 -3.54 21.32
N GLN A 193 -4.59 -3.69 21.71
CA GLN A 193 -4.22 -3.62 23.12
C GLN A 193 -4.29 -2.19 23.66
N ILE A 194 -3.80 -1.22 22.88
CA ILE A 194 -3.80 0.19 23.27
C ILE A 194 -5.17 0.86 23.14
N SER A 195 -6.13 0.25 22.44
CA SER A 195 -7.50 0.79 22.33
C SER A 195 -8.24 0.84 23.66
N ASN A 196 -7.85 0.00 24.63
CA ASN A 196 -8.33 0.07 26.02
C ASN A 196 -7.87 1.34 26.75
N VAL A 197 -6.72 1.91 26.34
CA VAL A 197 -6.10 3.09 26.97
C VAL A 197 -6.58 4.36 26.26
N LEU A 198 -6.67 4.34 24.92
CA LEU A 198 -7.11 5.47 24.12
C LEU A 198 -8.28 5.07 23.20
N PRO A 199 -9.54 5.23 23.65
CA PRO A 199 -10.69 4.90 22.84
C PRO A 199 -10.70 5.76 21.57
N GLY A 200 -10.76 5.12 20.40
CA GLY A 200 -10.75 5.76 19.08
C GLY A 200 -9.49 5.52 18.24
N ILE A 201 -8.37 5.06 18.84
CA ILE A 201 -7.14 4.76 18.08
C ILE A 201 -7.32 3.60 17.09
N GLU A 202 -8.19 2.64 17.44
CA GLU A 202 -8.57 1.54 16.55
C GLU A 202 -9.34 2.04 15.32
N GLY A 203 -10.29 2.96 15.50
CA GLY A 203 -11.01 3.59 14.40
C GLY A 203 -10.09 4.41 13.49
N LEU A 204 -9.11 5.12 14.07
CA LEU A 204 -8.08 5.83 13.32
C LEU A 204 -7.21 4.86 12.50
N PHE A 205 -6.76 3.76 13.12
CA PHE A 205 -6.01 2.70 12.44
C PHE A 205 -6.77 2.12 11.25
N LEU A 206 -8.03 1.74 11.45
CA LEU A 206 -8.88 1.21 10.39
C LEU A 206 -9.07 2.22 9.25
N SER A 207 -9.27 3.50 9.59
CA SER A 207 -9.38 4.58 8.61
C SER A 207 -8.11 4.72 7.77
N GLY A 208 -6.93 4.67 8.39
CA GLY A 208 -5.64 4.72 7.70
C GLY A 208 -5.40 3.51 6.78
N VAL A 209 -5.69 2.29 7.24
CA VAL A 209 -5.54 1.08 6.43
C VAL A 209 -6.47 1.10 5.22
N VAL A 210 -7.73 1.49 5.42
CA VAL A 210 -8.70 1.66 4.33
C VAL A 210 -8.23 2.75 3.37
N ALA A 211 -7.80 3.91 3.86
CA ALA A 211 -7.29 4.99 3.02
C ALA A 211 -6.11 4.55 2.13
N ALA A 212 -5.14 3.83 2.69
CA ALA A 212 -3.99 3.31 1.94
C ALA A 212 -4.42 2.28 0.86
N GLY A 213 -5.33 1.37 1.20
CA GLY A 213 -5.83 0.35 0.28
C GLY A 213 -6.67 0.94 -0.87
N LEU A 214 -7.56 1.89 -0.56
CA LEU A 214 -8.39 2.56 -1.57
C LEU A 214 -7.54 3.37 -2.54
N SER A 215 -6.55 4.14 -2.06
CA SER A 215 -5.68 4.95 -2.94
C SER A 215 -4.90 4.08 -3.93
N THR A 216 -4.38 2.95 -3.47
CA THR A 216 -3.68 1.98 -4.32
C THR A 216 -4.62 1.37 -5.36
N THR A 217 -5.83 1.02 -4.95
CA THR A 217 -6.87 0.42 -5.79
C THR A 217 -7.27 1.38 -6.91
N THR A 218 -7.58 2.64 -6.60
CA THR A 218 -8.00 3.61 -7.62
C THR A 218 -6.88 4.03 -8.54
N SER A 219 -5.65 4.11 -8.04
CA SER A 219 -4.47 4.31 -8.89
C SER A 219 -4.33 3.19 -9.92
N CYS A 220 -4.46 1.93 -9.49
CA CYS A 220 -4.35 0.78 -10.37
C CYS A 220 -5.49 0.71 -11.39
N TRP A 221 -6.75 0.89 -10.97
CA TRP A 221 -7.89 0.91 -11.89
C TRP A 221 -7.75 1.98 -12.95
N ASN A 222 -7.38 3.20 -12.55
CA ASN A 222 -7.18 4.28 -13.48
C ASN A 222 -6.04 3.99 -14.46
N THR A 223 -4.93 3.44 -13.97
CA THR A 223 -3.81 3.09 -14.83
C THR A 223 -4.17 2.04 -15.87
N VAL A 224 -4.82 0.96 -15.47
CA VAL A 224 -5.26 -0.09 -16.39
C VAL A 224 -6.27 0.47 -17.39
N ALA A 225 -7.21 1.30 -16.94
CA ALA A 225 -8.20 1.91 -17.82
C ALA A 225 -7.56 2.84 -18.85
N CYS A 226 -6.62 3.70 -18.44
CA CYS A 226 -5.86 4.56 -19.34
C CYS A 226 -5.01 3.76 -20.32
N THR A 227 -4.31 2.71 -19.87
CA THR A 227 -3.51 1.85 -20.75
C THR A 227 -4.38 1.14 -21.78
N ILE A 228 -5.52 0.56 -21.38
CA ILE A 228 -6.46 -0.05 -22.34
C ILE A 228 -6.98 0.99 -23.35
N TYR A 229 -7.29 2.19 -22.88
CA TYR A 229 -7.78 3.27 -23.73
C TYR A 229 -6.72 3.72 -24.76
N GLU A 230 -5.50 4.01 -24.31
CA GLU A 230 -4.41 4.47 -25.18
C GLU A 230 -3.89 3.37 -26.14
N ASP A 231 -3.85 2.12 -25.71
CA ASP A 231 -3.28 1.03 -26.52
C ASP A 231 -4.28 0.44 -27.52
N PHE A 232 -5.57 0.39 -27.18
CA PHE A 232 -6.58 -0.26 -28.02
C PHE A 232 -7.59 0.71 -28.63
N PHE A 233 -8.08 1.68 -27.87
CA PHE A 233 -9.13 2.58 -28.37
C PHE A 233 -8.54 3.70 -29.23
N VAL A 234 -7.44 4.34 -28.80
CA VAL A 234 -6.83 5.43 -29.57
C VAL A 234 -6.38 4.98 -30.97
N PRO A 235 -5.68 3.84 -31.16
CA PRO A 235 -5.27 3.40 -32.50
C PRO A 235 -6.43 2.92 -33.37
N ALA A 236 -7.50 2.39 -32.75
CA ALA A 236 -8.69 1.95 -33.46
C ALA A 236 -9.58 3.12 -33.94
N MET A 237 -9.44 4.30 -33.34
CA MET A 237 -10.26 5.48 -33.66
C MET A 237 -9.54 6.39 -34.65
N ARG A 238 -10.11 6.52 -35.86
CA ARG A 238 -9.56 7.34 -36.95
C ARG A 238 -9.61 8.85 -36.69
N GLU A 239 -10.45 9.31 -35.76
CA GLU A 239 -10.64 10.74 -35.44
C GLU A 239 -10.44 11.04 -33.95
N LYS A 240 -10.05 12.28 -33.65
CA LYS A 240 -9.93 12.78 -32.27
C LYS A 240 -11.28 12.74 -31.57
N VAL A 241 -11.43 11.82 -30.63
CA VAL A 241 -12.64 11.68 -29.82
C VAL A 241 -12.85 12.90 -28.92
N GLN A 242 -14.11 13.35 -28.85
CA GLN A 242 -14.52 14.40 -27.93
C GLN A 242 -14.23 13.99 -26.47
N LYS A 243 -13.65 14.91 -25.68
CA LYS A 243 -13.27 14.66 -24.27
C LYS A 243 -14.38 13.99 -23.43
N LYS A 244 -15.64 14.37 -23.64
CA LYS A 244 -16.81 13.78 -22.94
C LYS A 244 -17.05 12.31 -23.28
N THR A 245 -16.75 11.89 -24.50
CA THR A 245 -16.91 10.50 -24.96
C THR A 245 -15.74 9.65 -24.47
N ALA A 246 -14.52 10.17 -24.52
CA ALA A 246 -13.33 9.54 -23.94
C ALA A 246 -13.53 9.25 -22.44
N LEU A 247 -14.03 10.24 -21.68
CA LEU A 247 -14.33 10.06 -20.25
C LEU A 247 -15.38 8.97 -20.00
N ARG A 248 -16.46 8.92 -20.80
CA ARG A 248 -17.48 7.86 -20.66
C ARG A 248 -16.92 6.47 -20.93
N ILE A 249 -16.07 6.32 -21.95
CA ILE A 249 -15.39 5.05 -22.26
C ILE A 249 -14.49 4.65 -21.09
N LEU A 250 -13.65 5.56 -20.60
CA LEU A 250 -12.78 5.34 -19.44
C LEU A 250 -13.56 4.92 -18.19
N THR A 251 -14.66 5.61 -17.86
CA THR A 251 -15.52 5.23 -16.72
C THR A 251 -16.13 3.83 -16.91
N GLY A 252 -16.53 3.47 -18.14
CA GLY A 252 -17.01 2.14 -18.46
C GLY A 252 -15.93 1.06 -18.28
N ILE A 253 -14.69 1.33 -18.70
CA ILE A 253 -13.55 0.42 -18.51
C ILE A 253 -13.24 0.27 -17.01
N VAL A 254 -13.24 1.36 -16.25
CA VAL A 254 -13.04 1.31 -14.78
C VAL A 254 -14.12 0.47 -14.09
N LEU A 255 -15.40 0.62 -14.49
CA LEU A 255 -16.49 -0.20 -13.95
C LEU A 255 -16.23 -1.69 -14.20
N PHE A 256 -15.86 -2.05 -15.43
CA PHE A 256 -15.54 -3.43 -15.79
C PHE A 256 -14.37 -3.98 -14.95
N ILE A 257 -13.28 -3.21 -14.82
CA ILE A 257 -12.11 -3.61 -14.03
C ILE A 257 -12.47 -3.76 -12.55
N SER A 258 -13.29 -2.85 -11.99
CA SER A 258 -13.73 -2.89 -10.59
C SER A 258 -14.57 -4.14 -10.28
N LEU A 259 -15.50 -4.50 -11.15
CA LEU A 259 -16.31 -5.72 -11.03
C LEU A 259 -15.43 -6.96 -11.13
N LEU A 260 -14.50 -6.97 -12.09
CA LEU A 260 -13.58 -8.07 -12.29
C LEU A 260 -12.65 -8.25 -11.07
N SER A 261 -12.01 -7.17 -10.57
CA SER A 261 -11.12 -7.23 -9.41
C SER A 261 -11.84 -7.66 -8.14
N THR A 262 -13.07 -7.18 -7.92
CA THR A 262 -13.89 -7.60 -6.78
C THR A 262 -14.26 -9.08 -6.85
N SER A 263 -14.53 -9.60 -8.05
CA SER A 263 -14.81 -11.03 -8.24
C SER A 263 -13.59 -11.90 -7.90
N PHE A 264 -12.37 -11.45 -8.23
CA PHE A 264 -11.13 -12.15 -7.90
C PHE A 264 -10.87 -12.29 -6.39
N ILE A 265 -11.49 -11.46 -5.56
CA ILE A 265 -11.39 -11.57 -4.09
C ILE A 265 -11.94 -12.93 -3.61
N LEU A 266 -12.94 -13.49 -4.31
CA LEU A 266 -13.49 -14.81 -3.98
C LEU A 266 -12.48 -15.94 -4.14
N VAL A 267 -11.47 -15.74 -4.98
CA VAL A 267 -10.37 -16.69 -5.20
C VAL A 267 -9.25 -16.43 -4.20
N ILE A 268 -8.92 -15.15 -3.95
CA ILE A 268 -7.83 -14.72 -3.06
C ILE A 268 -8.08 -15.15 -1.61
N GLN A 269 -9.32 -15.14 -1.14
CA GLN A 269 -9.67 -15.59 0.22
C GLN A 269 -9.28 -17.04 0.52
N ASN A 270 -9.02 -17.86 -0.51
CA ASN A 270 -8.54 -19.24 -0.34
C ASN A 270 -7.01 -19.38 -0.37
N VAL A 271 -6.28 -18.27 -0.54
CA VAL A 271 -4.80 -18.26 -0.60
C VAL A 271 -4.23 -17.99 0.79
N SER A 272 -3.39 -18.90 1.27
CA SER A 272 -2.87 -18.92 2.65
C SER A 272 -1.87 -17.80 2.99
N SER A 273 -1.16 -17.21 2.02
CA SER A 273 -0.21 -16.12 2.26
C SER A 273 -0.35 -14.97 1.25
N ILE A 274 -0.99 -13.89 1.69
CA ILE A 274 -1.28 -12.70 0.86
C ILE A 274 0.01 -11.98 0.46
N GLN A 275 1.00 -11.94 1.37
CA GLN A 275 2.24 -11.19 1.19
C GLN A 275 3.18 -11.92 0.21
N GLU A 276 3.27 -13.24 0.31
CA GLU A 276 4.02 -14.07 -0.64
C GLU A 276 3.35 -14.08 -2.01
N ALA A 277 2.01 -14.11 -2.07
CA ALA A 277 1.28 -13.97 -3.32
C ALA A 277 1.52 -12.60 -4.00
N THR A 278 1.58 -11.51 -3.23
CA THR A 278 1.87 -10.18 -3.79
C THR A 278 3.30 -10.08 -4.31
N LEU A 279 4.27 -10.63 -3.58
CA LEU A 279 5.68 -10.64 -3.99
C LEU A 279 5.92 -11.56 -5.19
N SER A 280 5.36 -12.77 -5.19
CA SER A 280 5.52 -13.74 -6.29
C SER A 280 4.95 -13.21 -7.60
N VAL A 281 3.76 -12.60 -7.53
CA VAL A 281 3.10 -11.99 -8.68
C VAL A 281 3.94 -10.81 -9.21
N LYS A 282 4.53 -9.98 -8.32
CA LYS A 282 5.43 -8.87 -8.70
C LYS A 282 6.73 -9.35 -9.33
N SER A 283 7.36 -10.38 -8.75
CA SER A 283 8.60 -10.98 -9.26
C SER A 283 8.42 -11.63 -10.64
N PHE A 284 7.28 -12.27 -10.89
CA PHE A 284 6.97 -12.89 -12.18
C PHE A 284 6.85 -11.88 -13.34
N THR A 285 6.37 -10.68 -13.08
CA THR A 285 6.27 -9.62 -14.11
C THR A 285 7.64 -9.02 -14.42
N LEU A 286 8.49 -8.87 -13.41
CA LEU A 286 9.86 -8.37 -13.60
C LEU A 286 10.69 -9.35 -14.44
N SER A 287 10.52 -10.66 -14.24
CA SER A 287 11.19 -11.69 -15.05
C SER A 287 10.66 -11.75 -16.49
N MET A 288 9.34 -11.61 -16.70
CA MET A 288 8.73 -11.55 -18.05
C MET A 288 9.19 -10.33 -18.87
N LEU A 289 9.29 -9.15 -18.25
CA LEU A 289 9.79 -7.95 -18.91
C LEU A 289 11.27 -8.06 -19.30
N PHE A 290 12.06 -8.82 -18.53
CA PHE A 290 13.47 -9.08 -18.85
C PHE A 290 13.64 -10.06 -20.01
N ILE A 291 12.68 -10.99 -20.19
CA ILE A 291 12.68 -11.97 -21.28
C ILE A 291 12.22 -11.35 -22.62
N LEU A 292 11.33 -10.36 -22.59
CA LEU A 292 10.79 -9.71 -23.79
C LEU A 292 11.68 -8.60 -24.36
N ASN A 293 12.76 -8.21 -23.66
CA ASN A 293 13.70 -7.17 -24.08
C ASN A 293 15.09 -7.72 -24.50
N ASN A 294 15.18 -9.04 -24.70
CA ASN A 294 16.29 -9.75 -25.35
C ASN A 294 15.76 -10.51 -26.57
#